data_AF-A0A3B3XZN3-F1
#
_entry.id   AF-A0A3B3XZN3-F1
#
_cell.length_a   1.000
_cell.length_b   1.000
_cell.length_c   1.000
_cell.angle_alpha   90.00
_cell.angle_beta   90.00
_cell.angle_gamma   90.00
#
_symmetry.space_group_name_H-M   'P 1'
#
loop_
_entity.id
_entity.type
_entity.pdbx_description
1 polymer ?
#
loop_
_entity_poly.entity_id
_entity_poly.type
_entity_poly.pdbx_seq_one_letter_code
_entity_poly.pdbx_strand_id
1 'polypeptide(L)'
;MTGREFIAAQMELRQMERDREQLKQKAHERKQYLIDLHRRNEELKQIAKEAREQRFKLEMFFRDEETESDRLMAEKEMKEALEKEAEIQRLKEECEELKKRKQEMQLQTLKYIPYREFLERVLKLTKFTNVDELAGYLENLLYIRDQLYQRETQVQEHMEQQKKACQSLKDNHNLLLLQKNNHLSQLQTELEKARSEALIWERQWNQIQETAAKKTLELGQITYATLNLFEMAGGVTGVGGLHIHDTEKQLEAIKNFMMDHTDIVKHYQTHMHREARGSKSENKGNIK
;
A
#
# COMPACT_ATOMS: atom_id res chain seq x y z
N MET A 1 65.43 -167.55 -38.71
CA MET A 1 65.13 -167.61 -37.27
C MET A 1 66.29 -168.24 -36.52
N THR A 2 67.06 -167.43 -35.80
CA THR A 2 67.99 -167.84 -34.73
C THR A 2 67.79 -166.86 -33.58
N GLY A 3 67.76 -167.35 -32.33
CA GLY A 3 67.07 -166.76 -31.17
C GLY A 3 67.56 -165.41 -30.61
N ARG A 4 68.36 -164.63 -31.35
CA ARG A 4 68.72 -163.24 -30.96
C ARG A 4 67.62 -162.23 -31.26
N GLU A 5 66.70 -162.52 -32.17
CA GLU A 5 65.61 -161.61 -32.54
C GLU A 5 64.44 -161.60 -31.53
N PHE A 6 64.29 -162.66 -30.71
CA PHE A 6 63.17 -162.76 -29.75
C PHE A 6 63.36 -161.91 -28.49
N ILE A 7 64.60 -161.74 -28.01
CA ILE A 7 64.89 -160.94 -26.80
C ILE A 7 64.80 -159.43 -27.10
N ALA A 8 65.11 -159.00 -28.34
CA ALA A 8 64.95 -157.62 -28.77
C ALA A 8 63.46 -157.21 -28.79
N ALA A 9 62.58 -158.07 -29.32
CA ALA A 9 61.14 -157.82 -29.38
C ALA A 9 60.47 -157.73 -27.99
N GLN A 10 60.97 -158.45 -26.99
CA GLN A 10 60.37 -158.46 -25.64
C GLN A 10 60.73 -157.21 -24.82
N MET A 11 61.90 -156.60 -25.06
CA MET A 11 62.23 -155.28 -24.47
C MET A 11 61.46 -154.14 -25.13
N GLU A 12 61.21 -154.21 -26.45
CA GLU A 12 60.39 -153.21 -27.15
C GLU A 12 58.94 -153.19 -26.65
N LEU A 13 58.35 -154.35 -26.32
CA LEU A 13 56.98 -154.43 -25.81
C LEU A 13 56.81 -153.73 -24.44
N ARG A 14 57.76 -153.94 -23.52
CA ARG A 14 57.78 -153.27 -22.20
C ARG A 14 58.09 -151.78 -22.27
N GLN A 15 58.78 -151.34 -23.32
CA GLN A 15 58.99 -149.92 -23.59
C GLN A 15 57.69 -149.29 -24.10
N MET A 16 57.01 -149.94 -25.06
CA MET A 16 55.73 -149.48 -25.59
C MET A 16 54.61 -149.41 -24.55
N GLU A 17 54.54 -150.33 -23.59
CA GLU A 17 53.51 -150.28 -22.54
C GLU A 17 53.73 -149.10 -21.57
N ARG A 18 54.98 -148.82 -21.20
CA ARG A 18 55.32 -147.63 -20.40
C ARG A 18 55.04 -146.34 -21.16
N ASP A 19 55.34 -146.32 -22.45
CA ASP A 19 55.04 -145.18 -23.32
C ASP A 19 53.52 -144.98 -23.48
N ARG A 20 52.74 -146.07 -23.52
CA ARG A 20 51.26 -146.01 -23.62
C ARG A 20 50.60 -145.49 -22.35
N GLU A 21 51.09 -145.91 -21.18
CA GLU A 21 50.60 -145.43 -19.89
C GLU A 21 50.96 -143.95 -19.68
N GLN A 22 52.18 -143.55 -20.07
CA GLN A 22 52.59 -142.14 -20.10
C GLN A 22 51.77 -141.31 -21.09
N LEU A 23 51.40 -141.87 -22.26
CA LEU A 23 50.52 -141.21 -23.23
C LEU A 23 49.10 -141.01 -22.67
N LYS A 24 48.56 -141.97 -21.91
CA LYS A 24 47.25 -141.83 -21.27
C LYS A 24 47.26 -140.80 -20.15
N GLN A 25 48.29 -140.77 -19.30
CA GLN A 25 48.45 -139.71 -18.30
C GLN A 25 48.58 -138.34 -18.96
N LYS A 26 49.44 -138.20 -19.98
CA LYS A 26 49.55 -136.96 -20.77
C LYS A 26 48.24 -136.56 -21.45
N ALA A 27 47.42 -137.51 -21.90
CA ALA A 27 46.12 -137.23 -22.50
C ALA A 27 45.08 -136.77 -21.47
N HIS A 28 45.07 -137.37 -20.27
CA HIS A 28 44.17 -136.96 -19.19
C HIS A 28 44.55 -135.59 -18.62
N GLU A 29 45.85 -135.35 -18.42
CA GLU A 29 46.41 -134.05 -18.06
C GLU A 29 46.07 -132.98 -19.11
N ARG A 30 46.21 -133.29 -20.41
CA ARG A 30 45.77 -132.38 -21.49
C ARG A 30 44.28 -132.09 -21.48
N LYS A 31 43.44 -133.08 -21.14
CA LYS A 31 41.98 -132.90 -21.06
C LYS A 31 41.57 -132.04 -19.87
N GLN A 32 42.18 -132.28 -18.70
CA GLN A 32 41.98 -131.42 -17.51
C GLN A 32 42.49 -130.00 -17.77
N TYR A 33 43.66 -129.87 -18.40
CA TYR A 33 44.21 -128.58 -18.82
C TYR A 33 43.28 -127.85 -19.80
N LEU A 34 42.66 -128.55 -20.75
CA LEU A 34 41.68 -127.95 -21.68
C LEU A 34 40.41 -127.46 -20.97
N ILE A 35 39.91 -128.21 -19.98
CA ILE A 35 38.72 -127.81 -19.20
C ILE A 35 39.04 -126.59 -18.33
N ASP A 36 40.19 -126.59 -17.66
CA ASP A 36 40.65 -125.43 -16.89
C ASP A 36 40.91 -124.23 -17.78
N LEU A 37 41.49 -124.43 -18.96
CA LEU A 37 41.68 -123.37 -19.96
C LEU A 37 40.35 -122.80 -20.44
N HIS A 38 39.34 -123.65 -20.66
CA HIS A 38 38.00 -123.19 -21.07
C HIS A 38 37.28 -122.43 -19.95
N ARG A 39 37.38 -122.90 -18.69
CA ARG A 39 36.88 -122.17 -17.52
C ARG A 39 37.59 -120.82 -17.38
N ARG A 40 38.92 -120.80 -17.50
CA ARG A 40 39.72 -119.57 -17.46
C ARG A 40 39.35 -118.62 -18.60
N ASN A 41 39.05 -119.15 -19.78
CA ASN A 41 38.64 -118.35 -20.94
C ASN A 41 37.26 -117.71 -20.73
N GLU A 42 36.28 -118.44 -20.19
CA GLU A 42 34.98 -117.86 -19.84
C GLU A 42 35.06 -116.85 -18.69
N GLU A 43 35.86 -117.12 -17.66
CA GLU A 43 36.17 -116.14 -16.60
C GLU A 43 36.79 -114.86 -17.19
N LEU A 44 37.78 -115.00 -18.09
CA LEU A 44 38.42 -113.86 -18.74
C LEU A 44 37.47 -113.08 -19.65
N LYS A 45 36.55 -113.75 -20.36
CA LYS A 45 35.52 -113.07 -21.17
C LYS A 45 34.57 -112.27 -20.30
N GLN A 46 34.15 -112.83 -19.16
CA GLN A 46 33.25 -112.15 -18.23
C GLN A 46 33.95 -110.93 -17.59
N ILE A 47 35.19 -111.10 -17.14
CA ILE A 47 36.03 -110.00 -16.64
C ILE A 47 36.24 -108.94 -17.73
N ALA A 48 36.48 -109.33 -18.99
CA ALA A 48 36.65 -108.39 -20.09
C ALA A 48 35.36 -107.63 -20.42
N LYS A 49 34.18 -108.26 -20.27
CA LYS A 49 32.88 -107.62 -20.45
C LYS A 49 32.60 -106.62 -19.32
N GLU A 50 32.84 -107.01 -18.07
CA GLU A 50 32.72 -106.13 -16.90
C GLU A 50 33.69 -104.94 -16.99
N ALA A 51 34.94 -105.18 -17.41
CA ALA A 51 35.91 -104.12 -17.65
C ALA A 51 35.47 -103.15 -18.75
N ARG A 52 34.83 -103.64 -19.82
CA ARG A 52 34.24 -102.78 -20.87
C ARG A 52 33.08 -101.94 -20.35
N GLU A 53 32.19 -102.54 -19.57
CA GLU A 53 31.04 -101.82 -18.99
C GLU A 53 31.50 -100.77 -17.97
N GLN A 54 32.49 -101.08 -17.14
CA GLN A 54 33.10 -100.10 -16.24
C GLN A 54 33.82 -98.98 -16.99
N ARG A 55 34.56 -99.31 -18.06
CA ARG A 55 35.19 -98.30 -18.92
C ARG A 55 34.14 -97.38 -19.55
N PHE A 56 33.04 -97.92 -20.07
CA PHE A 56 31.97 -97.11 -20.65
C PHE A 56 31.32 -96.18 -19.61
N LYS A 57 31.09 -96.67 -18.38
CA LYS A 57 30.57 -95.85 -17.27
C LYS A 57 31.54 -94.74 -16.87
N LEU A 58 32.85 -95.02 -16.83
CA LEU A 58 33.89 -94.02 -16.58
C LEU A 58 33.95 -92.98 -17.69
N GLU A 59 33.87 -93.41 -18.96
CA GLU A 59 33.89 -92.51 -20.13
C GLU A 59 32.65 -91.60 -20.15
N MET A 60 31.48 -92.12 -19.79
CA MET A 60 30.29 -91.29 -19.58
C MET A 60 30.44 -90.32 -18.41
N PHE A 61 30.99 -90.77 -17.27
CA PHE A 61 31.22 -89.90 -16.11
C PHE A 61 32.17 -88.75 -16.41
N PHE A 62 33.31 -89.03 -17.08
CA PHE A 62 34.25 -87.97 -17.46
C PHE A 62 33.66 -87.02 -18.48
N ARG A 63 32.84 -87.50 -19.42
CA ARG A 63 32.13 -86.64 -20.38
C ARG A 63 31.08 -85.77 -19.70
N ASP A 64 30.33 -86.33 -18.74
CA ASP A 64 29.35 -85.58 -17.96
C ASP A 64 30.05 -84.55 -17.04
N GLU A 65 31.20 -84.88 -16.44
CA GLU A 65 32.00 -83.98 -15.61
C GLU A 65 32.68 -82.87 -16.44
N GLU A 66 33.20 -83.19 -17.63
CA GLU A 66 33.78 -82.21 -18.56
C GLU A 66 32.71 -81.25 -19.08
N THR A 67 31.53 -81.76 -19.47
CA THR A 67 30.41 -80.89 -19.89
C THR A 67 29.85 -80.05 -18.74
N GLU A 68 29.84 -80.56 -17.51
CA GLU A 68 29.44 -79.77 -16.33
C GLU A 68 30.50 -78.72 -15.98
N SER A 69 31.79 -79.04 -16.06
CA SER A 69 32.89 -78.08 -15.88
C SER A 69 32.86 -76.97 -16.93
N ASP A 70 32.68 -77.32 -18.20
CA ASP A 70 32.56 -76.36 -19.31
C ASP A 70 31.32 -75.46 -19.13
N ARG A 71 30.20 -76.03 -18.67
CA ARG A 71 28.99 -75.26 -18.34
C ARG A 71 29.21 -74.29 -17.19
N LEU A 72 29.86 -74.73 -16.11
CA LEU A 72 30.16 -73.88 -14.96
C LEU A 72 31.16 -72.77 -15.32
N MET A 73 32.14 -73.06 -16.18
CA MET A 73 33.05 -72.04 -16.72
C MET A 73 32.30 -71.03 -17.58
N ALA A 74 31.48 -71.49 -18.53
CA ALA A 74 30.67 -70.61 -19.36
C ALA A 74 29.68 -69.76 -18.55
N GLU A 75 29.07 -70.31 -17.48
CA GLU A 75 28.22 -69.54 -16.57
C GLU A 75 28.99 -68.48 -15.78
N LYS A 76 30.21 -68.79 -15.31
CA LYS A 76 31.08 -67.82 -14.64
C LYS A 76 31.52 -66.72 -15.58
N GLU A 77 31.98 -67.07 -16.78
CA GLU A 77 32.36 -66.11 -17.82
C GLU A 77 31.18 -65.23 -18.22
N MET A 78 29.98 -65.79 -18.36
CA MET A 78 28.77 -65.03 -18.64
C MET A 78 28.40 -64.08 -17.50
N LYS A 79 28.53 -64.51 -16.23
CA LYS A 79 28.29 -63.65 -15.06
C LYS A 79 29.31 -62.52 -14.98
N GLU A 80 30.60 -62.81 -15.14
CA GLU A 80 31.65 -61.79 -15.16
C GLU A 80 31.49 -60.81 -16.33
N ALA A 81 31.09 -61.31 -17.50
CA ALA A 81 30.78 -60.47 -18.66
C ALA A 81 29.59 -59.54 -18.38
N LEU A 82 28.52 -60.07 -17.76
CA LEU A 82 27.36 -59.27 -17.36
C LEU A 82 27.72 -58.19 -16.32
N GLU A 83 28.55 -58.53 -15.32
CA GLU A 83 29.01 -57.57 -14.31
C GLU A 83 29.86 -56.46 -14.92
N LYS A 84 30.81 -56.82 -15.79
CA LYS A 84 31.65 -55.85 -16.53
C LYS A 84 30.81 -55.00 -17.48
N GLU A 85 29.83 -55.56 -18.17
CA GLU A 85 28.93 -54.79 -19.06
C GLU A 85 28.07 -53.80 -18.24
N ALA A 86 27.57 -54.21 -17.08
CA ALA A 86 26.84 -53.34 -16.16
C ALA A 86 27.72 -52.23 -15.57
N GLU A 87 29.00 -52.51 -15.30
CA GLU A 87 29.97 -51.50 -14.86
C GLU A 87 30.32 -50.53 -15.99
N ILE A 88 30.51 -51.01 -17.22
CA ILE A 88 30.71 -50.17 -18.41
C ILE A 88 29.50 -49.25 -18.63
N GLN A 89 28.27 -49.77 -18.49
CA GLN A 89 27.06 -48.95 -18.60
C GLN A 89 27.01 -47.87 -17.53
N ARG A 90 27.25 -48.22 -16.26
CA ARG A 90 27.29 -47.24 -15.16
C ARG A 90 28.35 -46.16 -15.38
N LEU A 91 29.56 -46.54 -15.79
CA LEU A 91 30.64 -45.59 -16.08
C LEU A 91 30.32 -44.71 -17.29
N LYS A 92 29.62 -45.23 -18.32
CA LYS A 92 29.15 -44.45 -19.45
C LYS A 92 28.11 -43.41 -19.04
N GLU A 93 27.15 -43.79 -18.20
CA GLU A 93 26.14 -42.87 -17.66
C GLU A 93 26.80 -41.76 -16.83
N GLU A 94 27.73 -42.11 -15.93
CA GLU A 94 28.48 -41.15 -15.12
C GLU A 94 29.33 -40.20 -15.99
N CYS A 95 30.00 -40.71 -17.01
CA CYS A 95 30.76 -39.89 -17.94
C CYS A 95 29.87 -38.90 -18.70
N GLU A 96 28.67 -39.31 -19.13
CA GLU A 96 27.73 -38.42 -19.80
C GLU A 96 27.16 -37.35 -18.85
N GLU A 97 26.88 -37.69 -17.59
CA GLU A 97 26.46 -36.73 -16.58
C GLU A 97 27.56 -35.70 -16.27
N LEU A 98 28.80 -36.16 -16.06
CA LEU A 98 29.95 -35.29 -15.83
C LEU A 98 30.20 -34.36 -17.04
N LYS A 99 30.01 -34.87 -18.25
CA LYS A 99 30.16 -34.08 -19.49
C LYS A 99 29.09 -32.99 -19.58
N LYS A 100 27.84 -33.29 -19.25
CA LYS A 100 26.77 -32.28 -19.15
C LYS A 100 27.09 -31.22 -18.09
N ARG A 101 27.47 -31.64 -16.88
CA ARG A 101 27.87 -30.75 -15.78
C ARG A 101 29.03 -29.82 -16.18
N LYS A 102 30.02 -30.36 -16.88
CA LYS A 102 31.15 -29.58 -17.41
C LYS A 102 30.69 -28.56 -18.44
N GLN A 103 29.81 -28.94 -19.37
CA GLN A 103 29.26 -28.03 -20.37
C GLN A 103 28.46 -26.90 -19.71
N GLU A 104 27.62 -27.20 -18.72
CA GLU A 104 26.87 -26.20 -17.96
C GLU A 104 27.81 -25.20 -17.26
N MET A 105 28.85 -25.69 -16.56
CA MET A 105 29.85 -24.82 -15.93
C MET A 105 30.64 -23.98 -16.95
N GLN A 106 30.95 -24.55 -18.12
CA GLN A 106 31.60 -23.81 -19.20
C GLN A 106 30.72 -22.69 -19.73
N LEU A 107 29.42 -22.95 -19.97
CA LEU A 107 28.46 -21.93 -20.40
C LEU A 107 28.32 -20.82 -19.36
N GLN A 108 28.25 -21.17 -18.07
CA GLN A 108 28.25 -20.16 -17.01
C GLN A 108 29.54 -19.34 -17.00
N THR A 109 30.69 -19.98 -17.12
CA THR A 109 31.99 -19.27 -17.19
C THR A 109 32.02 -18.29 -18.36
N LEU A 110 31.62 -18.73 -19.56
CA LEU A 110 31.54 -17.89 -20.75
C LEU A 110 30.62 -16.68 -20.56
N LYS A 111 29.51 -16.83 -19.82
CA LYS A 111 28.61 -15.73 -19.47
C LYS A 111 29.30 -14.65 -18.64
N TYR A 112 30.21 -15.02 -17.74
CA TYR A 112 30.85 -14.08 -16.82
C TYR A 112 32.17 -13.49 -17.32
N ILE A 113 32.81 -14.07 -18.34
CA ILE A 113 34.06 -13.55 -18.93
C ILE A 113 33.96 -12.07 -19.34
N PRO A 114 32.93 -11.60 -20.08
CA PRO A 114 32.85 -10.19 -20.49
C PRO A 114 32.80 -9.22 -19.31
N TYR A 115 32.10 -9.61 -18.23
CA TYR A 115 31.99 -8.79 -17.02
C TYR A 115 33.32 -8.73 -16.26
N ARG A 116 34.04 -9.86 -16.19
CA ARG A 116 35.39 -9.90 -15.62
C ARG A 116 36.35 -9.03 -16.40
N GLU A 117 36.39 -9.16 -17.73
CA GLU A 117 37.26 -8.33 -18.58
C GLU A 117 36.94 -6.84 -18.44
N PHE A 118 35.65 -6.49 -18.34
CA PHE A 118 35.22 -5.13 -18.06
C PHE A 118 35.72 -4.65 -16.69
N LEU A 119 35.54 -5.43 -15.62
CA LEU A 119 36.01 -5.08 -14.28
C LEU A 119 37.53 -4.94 -14.21
N GLU A 120 38.28 -5.80 -14.88
CA GLU A 120 39.73 -5.69 -15.00
C GLU A 120 40.15 -4.41 -15.76
N ARG A 121 39.40 -3.98 -16.77
CA ARG A 121 39.63 -2.68 -17.44
C ARG A 121 39.32 -1.51 -16.50
N VAL A 122 38.23 -1.57 -15.74
CA VAL A 122 37.87 -0.54 -14.75
C VAL A 122 38.91 -0.46 -13.64
N LEU A 123 39.45 -1.59 -13.19
CA LEU A 123 40.56 -1.61 -12.22
C LEU A 123 41.79 -0.89 -12.76
N LYS A 124 42.17 -1.09 -14.03
CA LYS A 124 43.30 -0.38 -14.65
C LYS A 124 43.09 1.14 -14.71
N LEU A 125 41.84 1.59 -14.74
CA LEU A 125 41.48 3.01 -14.77
C LEU A 125 41.32 3.62 -13.37
N THR A 126 41.31 2.80 -12.32
CA THR A 126 41.06 3.22 -10.95
C THR A 126 42.26 2.91 -10.05
N LYS A 127 42.20 3.35 -8.80
CA LYS A 127 43.29 3.18 -7.81
C LYS A 127 43.11 1.93 -6.93
N PHE A 128 42.13 1.07 -7.23
CA PHE A 128 41.80 -0.10 -6.41
C PHE A 128 42.75 -1.26 -6.69
N THR A 129 43.04 -2.04 -5.66
CA THR A 129 44.04 -3.13 -5.73
C THR A 129 43.43 -4.41 -6.30
N ASN A 130 42.16 -4.69 -5.98
CA ASN A 130 41.43 -5.87 -6.42
C ASN A 130 39.96 -5.55 -6.76
N VAL A 131 39.29 -6.49 -7.44
CA VAL A 131 37.88 -6.35 -7.85
C VAL A 131 36.97 -6.23 -6.63
N ASP A 132 37.32 -6.89 -5.52
CA ASP A 132 36.53 -6.92 -4.30
C ASP A 132 36.51 -5.55 -3.59
N GLU A 133 37.64 -4.82 -3.54
CA GLU A 133 37.72 -3.45 -3.02
C GLU A 133 36.85 -2.49 -3.87
N LEU A 134 36.90 -2.64 -5.19
CA LEU A 134 36.04 -1.86 -6.10
C LEU A 134 34.56 -2.20 -5.88
N ALA A 135 34.20 -3.47 -5.74
CA ALA A 135 32.83 -3.91 -5.48
C ALA A 135 32.32 -3.37 -4.14
N GLY A 136 33.10 -3.51 -3.06
CA GLY A 136 32.75 -2.97 -1.75
C GLY A 136 32.62 -1.45 -1.75
N TYR A 137 33.47 -0.73 -2.50
CA TYR A 137 33.31 0.71 -2.68
C TYR A 137 32.00 1.06 -3.41
N LEU A 138 31.66 0.34 -4.48
CA LEU A 138 30.42 0.55 -5.23
C LEU A 138 29.18 0.23 -4.39
N GLU A 139 29.22 -0.87 -3.61
CA GLU A 139 28.15 -1.23 -2.68
C GLU A 139 27.96 -0.15 -1.62
N ASN A 140 29.04 0.35 -1.02
CA ASN A 140 28.99 1.47 -0.08
C ASN A 140 28.42 2.74 -0.73
N LEU A 141 28.81 3.04 -1.97
CA LEU A 141 28.29 4.19 -2.70
C LEU A 141 26.79 4.06 -2.98
N LEU A 142 26.33 2.87 -3.36
CA LEU A 142 24.90 2.57 -3.56
C LEU A 142 24.14 2.68 -2.24
N TYR A 143 24.70 2.15 -1.14
CA TYR A 143 24.12 2.27 0.19
C TYR A 143 23.98 3.74 0.62
N ILE A 144 25.03 4.54 0.46
CA ILE A 144 25.00 5.98 0.78
C ILE A 144 23.98 6.70 -0.11
N ARG A 145 23.94 6.40 -1.41
CA ARG A 145 22.94 6.97 -2.33
C ARG A 145 21.53 6.68 -1.85
N ASP A 146 21.25 5.44 -1.46
CA ASP A 146 19.91 5.05 -1.02
C ASP A 146 19.52 5.74 0.29
N GLN A 147 20.45 5.89 1.23
CA GLN A 147 20.24 6.68 2.44
C GLN A 147 19.97 8.16 2.14
N LEU A 148 20.73 8.77 1.22
CA LEU A 148 20.53 10.15 0.81
C LEU A 148 19.16 10.33 0.16
N TYR A 149 18.74 9.41 -0.71
CA TYR A 149 17.44 9.44 -1.36
C TYR A 149 16.28 9.32 -0.37
N GLN A 150 16.39 8.42 0.61
CA GLN A 150 15.40 8.30 1.69
C GLN A 150 15.31 9.60 2.50
N ARG A 151 16.45 10.19 2.87
CA ARG A 151 16.49 11.45 3.61
C ARG A 151 15.92 12.60 2.80
N GLU A 152 16.26 12.71 1.53
CA GLU A 152 15.70 13.72 0.62
C GLU A 152 14.19 13.58 0.52
N THR A 153 13.68 12.35 0.37
CA THR A 153 12.24 12.08 0.32
C THR A 153 11.55 12.52 1.62
N GLN A 154 12.11 12.17 2.78
CA GLN A 154 11.57 12.58 4.08
C GLN A 154 11.55 14.11 4.26
N VAL A 155 12.63 14.79 3.86
CA VAL A 155 12.70 16.26 3.92
C VAL A 155 11.67 16.88 2.99
N GLN A 156 11.50 16.34 1.78
CA GLN A 156 10.52 16.81 0.81
C GLN A 156 9.08 16.63 1.33
N GLU A 157 8.78 15.48 1.93
CA GLU A 157 7.48 15.22 2.56
C GLU A 157 7.20 16.19 3.71
N HIS A 158 8.18 16.42 4.59
CA HIS A 158 8.05 17.39 5.68
C HIS A 158 7.86 18.82 5.16
N MET A 159 8.61 19.22 4.13
CA MET A 159 8.47 20.54 3.51
C MET A 159 7.07 20.71 2.90
N GLU A 160 6.56 19.69 2.21
CA GLU A 160 5.22 19.73 1.61
C GLU A 160 4.12 19.77 2.68
N GLN A 161 4.28 19.03 3.79
CA GLN A 161 3.38 19.12 4.95
C GLN A 161 3.38 20.52 5.57
N GLN A 162 4.57 21.11 5.81
CA GLN A 162 4.68 22.47 6.34
C GLN A 162 4.09 23.51 5.39
N LYS A 163 4.31 23.37 4.08
CA LYS A 163 3.73 24.23 3.06
C LYS A 163 2.20 24.17 3.07
N LYS A 164 1.62 22.96 3.15
CA LYS A 164 0.17 22.77 3.30
C LYS A 164 -0.35 23.42 4.58
N ALA A 165 0.30 23.19 5.72
CA ALA A 165 -0.09 23.80 6.99
C ALA A 165 -0.05 25.34 6.94
N CYS A 166 1.01 25.92 6.36
CA CYS A 166 1.15 27.35 6.18
C CYS A 166 0.05 27.92 5.26
N GLN A 167 -0.25 27.23 4.16
CA GLN A 167 -1.33 27.63 3.25
C GLN A 167 -2.68 27.61 3.96
N SER A 168 -3.01 26.55 4.70
CA SER A 168 -4.25 26.46 5.48
C SER A 168 -4.35 27.57 6.54
N LEU A 169 -3.26 27.89 7.23
CA LEU A 169 -3.24 29.00 8.19
C LEU A 169 -3.48 30.35 7.50
N LYS A 170 -2.88 30.58 6.33
CA LYS A 170 -3.09 31.79 5.54
C LYS A 170 -4.54 31.91 5.07
N ASP A 171 -5.13 30.82 4.59
CA ASP A 171 -6.52 30.80 4.14
C ASP A 171 -7.50 31.06 5.30
N ASN A 172 -7.26 30.44 6.46
CA ASN A 172 -8.03 30.70 7.68
C ASN A 172 -7.90 32.16 8.14
N HIS A 173 -6.70 32.72 8.10
CA HIS A 173 -6.46 34.12 8.45
C HIS A 173 -7.19 35.08 7.50
N ASN A 174 -7.12 34.82 6.20
CA ASN A 174 -7.82 35.61 5.19
C ASN A 174 -9.34 35.54 5.38
N LEU A 175 -9.89 34.36 5.68
CA LEU A 175 -11.30 34.18 5.96
C LEU A 175 -11.72 35.00 7.20
N LEU A 176 -10.95 34.93 8.29
CA LEU A 176 -11.21 35.71 9.49
C LEU A 176 -11.15 37.22 9.20
N LEU A 177 -10.16 37.68 8.43
CA LEU A 177 -10.02 39.08 8.05
C LEU A 177 -11.24 39.55 7.25
N LEU A 178 -11.71 38.76 6.29
CA LEU A 178 -12.92 39.05 5.53
C LEU A 178 -14.16 39.13 6.42
N GLN A 179 -14.33 38.18 7.35
CA GLN A 179 -15.43 38.20 8.31
C GLN A 179 -15.39 39.47 9.19
N LYS A 180 -14.22 39.85 9.68
CA LYS A 180 -14.06 41.07 10.50
C LYS A 180 -14.30 42.33 9.68
N ASN A 181 -13.84 42.39 8.43
CA ASN A 181 -14.10 43.52 7.54
C ASN A 181 -15.61 43.67 7.25
N ASN A 182 -16.29 42.57 6.94
CA ASN A 182 -17.74 42.57 6.75
C ASN A 182 -18.48 43.07 7.99
N HIS A 183 -18.09 42.61 9.18
CA HIS A 183 -18.69 43.09 10.42
C HIS A 183 -18.40 44.57 10.68
N LEU A 184 -17.19 45.04 10.39
CA LEU A 184 -16.84 46.46 10.50
C LEU A 184 -17.70 47.31 9.56
N SER A 185 -17.90 46.88 8.32
CA SER A 185 -18.76 47.56 7.34
C SER A 185 -20.23 47.64 7.81
N GLN A 186 -20.74 46.56 8.41
CA GLN A 186 -22.08 46.56 9.02
C GLN A 186 -22.18 47.59 10.16
N LEU A 187 -21.23 47.58 11.09
CA LEU A 187 -21.19 48.54 12.20
C LEU A 187 -21.05 49.98 11.72
N GLN A 188 -20.26 50.23 10.68
CA GLN A 188 -20.14 51.56 10.07
C GLN A 188 -21.47 52.01 9.48
N THR A 189 -22.18 51.13 8.79
CA THR A 189 -23.50 51.42 8.22
C THR A 189 -24.52 51.73 9.33
N GLU A 190 -24.51 50.98 10.42
CA GLU A 190 -25.38 51.23 11.59
C GLU A 190 -25.06 52.57 12.26
N LEU A 191 -23.78 52.89 12.41
CA LEU A 191 -23.33 54.15 12.97
C LEU A 191 -23.76 55.35 12.11
N GLU A 192 -23.64 55.25 10.78
CA GLU A 192 -24.08 56.29 9.86
C GLU A 192 -25.60 56.50 9.91
N LYS A 193 -26.37 55.41 10.00
CA LYS A 193 -27.83 55.50 10.20
C LYS A 193 -28.16 56.23 11.50
N ALA A 194 -27.60 55.79 12.63
CA ALA A 194 -27.83 56.42 13.93
C ALA A 194 -27.43 57.91 13.93
N ARG A 195 -26.31 58.26 13.28
CA ARG A 195 -25.88 59.67 13.13
C ARG A 195 -26.86 60.48 12.29
N SER A 196 -27.35 59.94 11.18
CA SER A 196 -28.32 60.65 10.33
C SER A 196 -29.65 60.86 11.06
N GLU A 197 -30.13 59.87 11.80
CA GLU A 197 -31.31 60.00 12.67
C GLU A 197 -31.09 61.06 13.77
N ALA A 198 -29.95 61.03 14.45
CA ALA A 198 -29.61 62.02 15.48
C ALA A 198 -29.62 63.45 14.90
N LEU A 199 -29.08 63.65 13.70
CA LEU A 199 -29.07 64.96 13.04
C LEU A 199 -30.49 65.43 12.67
N ILE A 200 -31.37 64.52 12.26
CA ILE A 200 -32.78 64.84 12.00
C ILE A 200 -33.45 65.33 13.29
N TRP A 201 -33.28 64.60 14.39
CA TRP A 201 -33.85 64.98 15.68
C TRP A 201 -33.27 66.27 16.23
N GLU A 202 -31.97 66.49 16.09
CA GLU A 202 -31.31 67.74 16.49
C GLU A 202 -31.88 68.93 15.70
N ARG A 203 -32.08 68.79 14.39
CA ARG A 203 -32.71 69.83 13.58
C ARG A 203 -34.14 70.13 14.01
N GLN A 204 -34.94 69.09 14.25
CA GLN A 204 -36.32 69.25 14.72
C GLN A 204 -36.37 69.92 16.09
N TRP A 205 -35.49 69.51 17.00
CA TRP A 205 -35.37 70.10 18.32
C TRP A 205 -34.99 71.58 18.26
N ASN A 206 -34.00 71.94 17.44
CA ASN A 206 -33.60 73.33 17.23
C ASN A 206 -34.76 74.17 16.67
N GLN A 207 -35.55 73.64 15.74
CA GLN A 207 -36.73 74.33 15.21
C GLN A 207 -37.80 74.56 16.28
N ILE A 208 -38.05 73.56 17.15
CA ILE A 208 -38.97 73.69 18.28
C ILE A 208 -38.47 74.78 19.24
N GLN A 209 -37.18 74.74 19.60
CA GLN A 209 -36.58 75.74 20.48
C GLN A 209 -36.65 77.15 19.91
N GLU A 210 -36.31 77.33 18.63
CA GLU A 210 -36.39 78.62 17.96
C GLU A 210 -37.83 79.16 17.91
N THR A 211 -38.79 78.29 17.61
CA THR A 211 -40.22 78.64 17.59
C THR A 211 -40.72 79.00 18.99
N ALA A 212 -40.33 78.25 20.01
CA ALA A 212 -40.68 78.53 21.40
C ALA A 212 -40.07 79.86 21.88
N ALA A 213 -38.82 80.14 21.52
CA ALA A 213 -38.16 81.41 21.84
C ALA A 213 -38.88 82.60 21.17
N LYS A 214 -39.23 82.48 19.88
CA LYS A 214 -40.02 83.49 19.15
C LYS A 214 -41.38 83.75 19.81
N LYS A 215 -42.15 82.70 20.10
CA LYS A 215 -43.45 82.82 20.79
C LYS A 215 -43.33 83.41 22.18
N THR A 216 -42.28 83.05 22.92
CA THR A 216 -42.02 83.60 24.27
C THR A 216 -41.70 85.09 24.19
N LEU A 217 -40.91 85.51 23.20
CA LEU A 217 -40.63 86.92 22.95
C LEU A 217 -41.90 87.69 22.57
N GLU A 218 -42.69 87.17 21.64
CA GLU A 218 -43.97 87.78 21.23
C GLU A 218 -44.93 87.91 22.41
N LEU A 219 -45.08 86.86 23.23
CA LEU A 219 -45.90 86.90 24.44
C LEU A 219 -45.40 87.97 25.43
N GLY A 220 -44.08 88.09 25.59
CA GLY A 220 -43.47 89.15 26.39
C GLY A 220 -43.82 90.54 25.84
N GLN A 221 -43.67 90.75 24.53
CA GLN A 221 -44.02 92.02 23.88
C GLN A 221 -45.50 92.37 24.04
N ILE A 222 -46.41 91.42 23.85
CA ILE A 222 -47.86 91.61 24.07
C ILE A 222 -48.11 92.00 25.53
N THR A 223 -47.54 91.25 26.48
CA THR A 223 -47.71 91.52 27.91
C THR A 223 -47.24 92.92 28.29
N TYR A 224 -46.07 93.35 27.80
CA TYR A 224 -45.57 94.70 28.04
C TYR A 224 -46.40 95.79 27.36
N ALA A 225 -46.81 95.59 26.11
CA ALA A 225 -47.64 96.55 25.39
C ALA A 225 -49.01 96.72 26.06
N THR A 226 -49.64 95.61 26.46
CA THR A 226 -50.90 95.62 27.22
C THR A 226 -50.74 96.34 28.54
N LEU A 227 -49.69 96.02 29.32
CA LEU A 227 -49.43 96.69 30.60
C LEU A 227 -49.29 98.20 30.42
N ASN A 228 -48.49 98.64 29.44
CA ASN A 228 -48.31 100.06 29.14
C ASN A 228 -49.63 100.74 28.77
N LEU A 229 -50.47 100.11 27.94
CA LEU A 229 -51.78 100.66 27.57
C LEU A 229 -52.75 100.72 28.75
N PHE A 230 -52.73 99.71 29.63
CA PHE A 230 -53.54 99.67 30.84
C PHE A 230 -53.17 100.81 31.79
N GLU A 231 -51.86 101.03 32.00
CA GLU A 231 -51.36 102.14 32.81
C GLU A 231 -51.71 103.50 32.19
N MET A 232 -51.63 103.65 30.86
CA MET A 232 -52.08 104.87 30.15
C MET A 232 -53.58 105.13 30.29
N ALA A 233 -54.41 104.08 30.37
CA ALA A 233 -55.84 104.19 30.62
C ALA A 233 -56.18 104.53 32.09
N GLY A 234 -55.18 104.78 32.93
CA GLY A 234 -55.35 105.11 34.35
C GLY A 234 -55.45 103.88 35.27
N GLY A 235 -55.15 102.70 34.76
CA GLY A 235 -55.07 101.47 35.54
C GLY A 235 -53.89 101.49 36.53
N VAL A 236 -54.10 101.01 37.75
CA VAL A 236 -53.04 100.87 38.75
C VAL A 236 -52.62 99.40 38.83
N THR A 237 -51.31 99.15 38.90
CA THR A 237 -50.73 97.82 39.09
C THR A 237 -50.09 97.68 40.49
N GLY A 238 -50.06 96.46 41.03
CA GLY A 238 -49.45 96.17 42.34
C GLY A 238 -50.44 96.23 43.52
N VAL A 239 -50.01 96.77 44.67
CA VAL A 239 -50.81 96.75 45.91
C VAL A 239 -52.02 97.67 45.76
N GLY A 240 -53.21 97.05 45.65
CA GLY A 240 -54.48 97.76 45.43
C GLY A 240 -54.90 97.88 43.96
N GLY A 241 -54.13 97.31 43.03
CA GLY A 241 -54.38 97.32 41.58
C GLY A 241 -54.43 95.93 40.95
N LEU A 242 -54.47 95.85 39.61
CA LEU A 242 -54.35 94.57 38.91
C LEU A 242 -52.93 94.01 39.01
N HIS A 243 -52.80 92.68 38.98
CA HIS A 243 -51.50 92.03 38.98
C HIS A 243 -50.74 92.31 37.68
N ILE A 244 -49.43 92.56 37.78
CA ILE A 244 -48.57 93.02 36.67
C ILE A 244 -48.57 92.04 35.48
N HIS A 245 -48.69 90.74 35.74
CA HIS A 245 -48.72 89.69 34.70
C HIS A 245 -50.13 89.16 34.36
N ASP A 246 -51.19 89.80 34.85
CA ASP A 246 -52.57 89.40 34.52
C ASP A 246 -53.05 90.10 33.24
N THR A 247 -52.42 89.74 32.12
CA THR A 247 -52.61 90.37 30.80
C THR A 247 -54.06 90.33 30.34
N GLU A 248 -54.79 89.25 30.63
CA GLU A 248 -56.20 89.10 30.22
C GLU A 248 -57.10 90.12 30.90
N LYS A 249 -56.96 90.32 32.21
CA LYS A 249 -57.76 91.33 32.94
C LYS A 249 -57.37 92.75 32.56
N GLN A 250 -56.09 93.01 32.30
CA GLN A 250 -55.63 94.31 31.81
C GLN A 250 -56.25 94.64 30.44
N LEU A 251 -56.29 93.68 29.51
CA LEU A 251 -56.96 93.84 28.21
C LEU A 251 -58.46 94.10 28.36
N GLU A 252 -59.16 93.40 29.25
CA GLU A 252 -60.59 93.64 29.47
C GLU A 252 -60.85 95.04 30.05
N ALA A 253 -60.00 95.51 30.96
CA ALA A 253 -60.09 96.88 31.48
C ALA A 253 -59.83 97.93 30.39
N ILE A 254 -58.82 97.74 29.54
CA ILE A 254 -58.55 98.61 28.38
C ILE A 254 -59.75 98.65 27.44
N LYS A 255 -60.34 97.49 27.13
CA LYS A 255 -61.52 97.39 26.28
C LYS A 255 -62.71 98.15 26.85
N ASN A 256 -63.00 97.99 28.14
CA ASN A 256 -64.09 98.72 28.81
C ASN A 256 -63.84 100.24 28.76
N PHE A 257 -62.61 100.67 29.05
CA PHE A 257 -62.23 102.08 28.92
C PHE A 257 -62.46 102.63 27.50
N MET A 258 -62.06 101.88 26.45
CA MET A 258 -62.29 102.29 25.06
C MET A 258 -63.78 102.35 24.70
N MET A 259 -64.58 101.41 25.17
CA MET A 259 -66.04 101.39 24.95
C MET A 259 -66.71 102.59 25.64
N ASP A 260 -66.39 102.81 26.92
CA ASP A 260 -66.91 103.94 27.69
C ASP A 260 -66.55 105.27 27.00
N HIS A 261 -65.30 105.43 26.56
CA HIS A 261 -64.87 106.63 25.85
C HIS A 261 -65.59 106.81 24.52
N THR A 262 -65.78 105.72 23.76
CA THR A 262 -66.52 105.74 22.49
C THR A 262 -67.98 106.15 22.71
N ASP A 263 -68.61 105.63 23.75
CA ASP A 263 -70.00 105.96 24.08
C ASP A 263 -70.12 107.41 24.55
N ILE A 264 -69.19 107.90 25.37
CA ILE A 264 -69.11 109.32 25.74
C ILE A 264 -69.00 110.21 24.50
N VAL A 265 -68.10 109.89 23.56
CA VAL A 265 -67.91 110.65 22.32
C VAL A 265 -69.17 110.60 21.45
N LYS A 266 -69.82 109.44 21.29
CA LYS A 266 -71.09 109.32 20.55
C LYS A 266 -72.20 110.14 21.20
N HIS A 267 -72.32 110.11 22.52
CA HIS A 267 -73.29 110.91 23.26
C HIS A 267 -73.02 112.40 23.05
N TYR A 268 -71.76 112.83 23.12
CA TYR A 268 -71.36 114.21 22.85
C TYR A 268 -71.66 114.62 21.40
N GLN A 269 -71.29 113.82 20.40
CA GLN A 269 -71.61 114.07 18.99
C GLN A 269 -73.12 114.13 18.72
N THR A 270 -73.90 113.25 19.37
CA THR A 270 -75.36 113.26 19.28
C THR A 270 -75.94 114.52 19.90
N HIS A 271 -75.38 114.99 21.01
CA HIS A 271 -75.74 116.27 21.64
C HIS A 271 -75.45 117.44 20.69
N MET A 272 -74.23 117.51 20.14
CA MET A 272 -73.84 118.53 19.16
C MET A 272 -74.73 118.53 17.91
N HIS A 273 -75.12 117.35 17.40
CA HIS A 273 -76.05 117.25 16.28
C HIS A 273 -77.49 117.66 16.62
N ARG A 274 -77.94 117.47 17.87
CA ARG A 274 -79.23 117.98 18.35
C ARG A 274 -79.21 119.51 18.49
N GLU A 275 -78.15 120.09 19.04
CA GLU A 275 -77.95 121.54 19.11
C GLU A 275 -77.86 122.19 17.71
N ALA A 276 -77.19 121.54 16.75
CA ALA A 276 -77.14 121.97 15.35
C ALA A 276 -78.48 121.85 14.60
N ARG A 277 -79.42 121.00 15.08
CA ARG A 277 -80.80 120.91 14.55
C ARG A 277 -81.74 121.92 15.23
N GLY A 278 -81.59 122.17 16.53
CA GLY A 278 -82.33 123.20 17.26
C GLY A 278 -82.07 124.61 16.73
N SER A 279 -80.81 124.92 16.37
CA SER A 279 -80.42 126.18 15.74
C SER A 279 -80.94 126.35 14.29
N LYS A 280 -81.28 125.26 13.58
CA LYS A 280 -81.94 125.32 12.25
C LYS A 280 -83.46 125.49 12.33
N SER A 281 -84.11 125.11 13.42
CA SER A 281 -85.53 125.41 13.65
C SER A 281 -85.79 126.85 14.09
N GLU A 282 -84.84 127.49 14.79
CA GLU A 282 -84.97 128.92 15.17
C GLU A 282 -84.72 129.87 13.98
N ASN A 283 -84.01 129.43 12.94
CA ASN A 283 -83.70 130.28 11.77
C ASN A 283 -84.72 130.19 10.61
N LYS A 284 -85.89 129.55 10.82
CA LYS A 284 -87.05 129.59 9.90
C LYS A 284 -88.22 130.43 10.43
N GLY A 285 -88.08 131.03 11.61
CA GLY A 285 -89.11 131.87 12.25
C GLY A 285 -88.94 133.38 12.05
N ASN A 286 -87.94 133.84 11.31
CA ASN A 286 -87.73 135.26 11.04
C ASN A 286 -87.26 135.49 9.60
N ILE A 287 -87.88 136.49 8.94
CA ILE A 287 -87.72 136.95 7.54
C ILE A 287 -88.70 136.22 6.59
N LYS A 288 -89.94 136.68 6.39
CA LYS A 288 -90.40 137.91 5.70
C LYS A 288 -89.89 138.05 4.27
#